data_AF-A0A819Q3V8-F1
#
_entry.id   AF-A0A819Q3V8-F1
#
_cell.length_a   1.000
_cell.length_b   1.000
_cell.length_c   1.000
_cell.angle_alpha   90.00
_cell.angle_beta   90.00
_cell.angle_gamma   90.00
#
_symmetry.space_group_name_H-M   'P 1'
#
loop_
_entity.id
_entity.type
_entity.pdbx_description
1 polymer ?
#
loop_
_entity_poly.entity_id
_entity_poly.type
_entity_poly.pdbx_seq_one_letter_code
_entity_poly.pdbx_strand_id
1 'polypeptide(L)'
;MSSGELLRSEAGQFTTARNVKKPSIRLKEALLDNDSYLPLSIIIAQQRRCIVFKFGALRIERLKLIGSLYDQCQDTMVQFFTFLSNVLTIENFHHKFPSIDDLVLDFHLQVDAAFQISRSLFNINIQIQNYIDAVTVVMSPVLDFVKTLHPQRTPTA
;
A
#
# COMPACT_ATOMS: atom_id res chain seq x y z
N MET A 1 10.72 -6.48 -7.15
CA MET A 1 11.25 -7.86 -7.18
C MET A 1 10.47 -8.69 -6.17
N SER A 2 9.81 -9.77 -6.60
CA SER A 2 8.93 -10.61 -5.76
C SER A 2 9.68 -11.78 -5.11
N SER A 3 10.91 -11.55 -4.65
CA SER A 3 11.75 -12.60 -4.05
C SER A 3 11.55 -12.68 -2.54
N GLY A 4 11.88 -13.83 -1.93
CA GLY A 4 11.82 -14.03 -0.48
C GLY A 4 12.65 -13.00 0.28
N GLU A 5 12.28 -12.71 1.53
CA GLU A 5 12.87 -11.64 2.34
C GLU A 5 14.40 -11.72 2.41
N LEU A 6 14.94 -12.94 2.53
CA LEU A 6 16.38 -13.22 2.58
C LEU A 6 17.08 -12.91 1.24
N LEU A 7 16.45 -13.26 0.12
CA LEU A 7 16.97 -12.89 -1.20
C LEU A 7 16.83 -11.39 -1.46
N ARG A 8 15.80 -10.75 -0.90
CA ARG A 8 15.61 -9.29 -1.00
C ARG A 8 16.65 -8.54 -0.18
N SER A 9 17.03 -9.03 1.01
CA SER A 9 18.09 -8.43 1.81
C SER A 9 19.45 -8.58 1.13
N GLU A 10 19.78 -9.78 0.63
CA GLU A 10 21.05 -10.02 -0.05
C GLU A 10 21.17 -9.23 -1.38
N ALA A 11 20.09 -9.11 -2.15
CA ALA A 11 20.07 -8.29 -3.37
C ALA A 11 20.15 -6.77 -3.08
N GLY A 12 19.53 -6.31 -1.98
CA GLY A 12 19.59 -4.91 -1.54
C GLY A 12 20.95 -4.50 -0.99
N GLN A 13 21.75 -5.46 -0.50
CA GLN A 13 23.09 -5.23 0.03
C GLN A 13 24.07 -4.68 -1.02
N PHE A 14 23.86 -5.01 -2.31
CA PHE A 14 24.75 -4.59 -3.41
C PHE A 14 24.54 -3.14 -3.88
N THR A 15 23.45 -2.48 -3.49
CA THR A 15 23.14 -1.10 -3.91
C THR A 15 22.84 -0.21 -2.70
N THR A 16 23.89 0.39 -2.13
CA THR A 16 23.77 1.66 -1.36
C THR A 16 23.00 1.63 -0.01
N ALA A 17 22.56 0.47 0.49
CA ALA A 17 21.66 0.36 1.64
C ALA A 17 22.27 0.63 3.05
N ARG A 18 23.47 1.20 3.16
CA ARG A 18 24.14 1.31 4.48
C ARG A 18 23.74 2.53 5.32
N ASN A 19 23.10 3.57 4.75
CA ASN A 19 22.85 4.85 5.43
C ASN A 19 21.43 5.44 5.38
N VAL A 20 20.42 4.71 4.87
CA VAL A 20 19.08 5.29 4.66
C VAL A 20 18.15 5.12 5.87
N LYS A 21 18.51 4.35 6.90
CA LYS A 21 17.60 4.04 8.03
C LYS A 21 17.11 5.29 8.78
N LYS A 22 18.02 6.15 9.23
CA LYS A 22 17.69 7.39 9.95
C LYS A 22 16.88 8.38 9.09
N PRO A 23 17.27 8.72 7.84
CA PRO A 23 16.47 9.61 7.01
C PRO A 23 15.11 9.00 6.62
N SER A 24 15.02 7.69 6.40
CA SER A 24 13.74 7.00 6.15
C SER A 24 12.76 7.12 7.31
N ILE A 25 13.24 7.00 8.55
CA ILE A 25 12.40 7.17 9.74
C ILE A 25 11.92 8.62 9.84
N ARG A 26 12.81 9.60 9.66
CA ARG A 26 12.42 11.03 9.67
C ARG A 26 11.41 11.37 8.58
N LEU A 27 11.55 10.78 7.39
CA LEU A 27 10.60 10.95 6.30
C LEU A 27 9.24 10.35 6.67
N LYS A 28 9.21 9.15 7.28
CA LYS A 28 7.98 8.55 7.79
C LYS A 28 7.29 9.46 8.79
N GLU A 29 8.02 9.92 9.80
CA GLU A 29 7.50 10.81 10.85
C GLU A 29 6.91 12.06 10.22
N ALA A 30 7.65 12.76 9.35
CA ALA A 30 7.14 13.94 8.66
C ALA A 30 5.89 13.68 7.80
N LEU A 31 5.79 12.51 7.16
CA LEU A 31 4.63 12.14 6.37
C LEU A 31 3.40 11.80 7.23
N LEU A 32 3.61 11.19 8.40
CA LEU A 32 2.55 10.88 9.36
C LEU A 32 2.08 12.14 10.09
N ASP A 33 3.00 12.98 10.53
CA ASP A 33 2.72 14.22 11.25
C ASP A 33 1.87 15.20 10.40
N ASN A 34 2.13 15.24 9.09
CA ASN A 34 1.43 16.11 8.15
C ASN A 34 0.31 15.40 7.36
N ASP A 35 0.01 14.13 7.67
CA ASP A 35 -0.97 13.31 6.92
C ASP A 35 -0.80 13.34 5.39
N SER A 36 0.43 13.52 4.95
CA SER A 36 0.74 13.86 3.56
C SER A 36 1.08 12.64 2.71
N TYR A 37 1.17 11.45 3.31
CA TYR A 37 1.48 10.21 2.59
C TYR A 37 0.46 9.91 1.49
N LEU A 38 -0.85 10.01 1.78
CA LEU A 38 -1.91 9.73 0.81
C LEU A 38 -1.98 10.82 -0.28
N PRO A 39 -2.04 12.13 0.04
CA PRO A 39 -1.99 13.18 -0.97
C PRO A 39 -0.76 13.06 -1.88
N LEU A 40 0.41 12.76 -1.32
CA LEU A 40 1.63 12.59 -2.09
C LEU A 40 1.55 11.37 -3.02
N SER A 41 1.01 10.24 -2.55
CA SER A 41 0.75 9.07 -3.39
C SER A 41 -0.16 9.38 -4.58
N ILE A 42 -1.25 10.11 -4.34
CA ILE A 42 -2.23 10.51 -5.36
C ILE A 42 -1.57 11.44 -6.38
N ILE A 43 -0.84 12.46 -5.91
CA ILE A 43 -0.19 13.45 -6.79
C ILE A 43 0.88 12.80 -7.68
N ILE A 44 1.68 11.87 -7.15
CA ILE A 44 2.68 11.15 -7.95
C ILE A 44 1.98 10.33 -9.06
N ALA A 45 0.86 9.66 -8.73
CA ALA A 45 0.05 8.93 -9.71
C ALA A 45 -0.54 9.84 -10.80
N GLN A 46 -1.09 10.98 -10.41
CA GLN A 46 -1.62 11.97 -11.34
C GLN A 46 -0.53 12.60 -12.21
N GLN A 47 0.65 12.86 -11.65
CA GLN A 47 1.77 13.45 -12.38
C GLN A 47 2.25 12.51 -13.50
N ARG A 48 2.31 11.21 -13.25
CA ARG A 48 2.64 10.22 -14.29
C ARG A 48 1.66 10.28 -15.47
N ARG A 49 0.36 10.38 -15.20
CA ARG A 49 -0.68 10.58 -16.23
C ARG A 49 -0.53 11.92 -16.95
N CYS A 50 -0.22 12.97 -16.19
CA CYS A 50 -0.05 14.34 -16.67
C CYS A 50 1.11 14.47 -17.68
N ILE A 51 2.22 13.75 -17.45
CA ILE A 51 3.39 13.74 -18.35
C ILE A 51 2.97 13.37 -19.77
N VAL A 52 2.20 12.29 -19.94
CA VAL A 52 1.75 11.83 -21.26
C VAL A 52 0.75 12.81 -21.86
N PHE A 53 -0.26 13.23 -21.10
CA PHE A 53 -1.38 14.00 -21.64
C PHE A 53 -1.03 15.46 -21.93
N LYS A 54 -0.34 16.15 -21.02
CA LYS A 54 -0.03 17.58 -21.18
C LYS A 54 1.22 17.83 -22.02
N PHE A 55 2.27 17.03 -21.85
CA PHE A 55 3.51 17.23 -22.60
C PHE A 55 3.50 16.51 -23.96
N GLY A 56 2.81 15.37 -24.06
CA GLY A 56 2.64 14.64 -25.33
C GLY A 56 1.84 15.41 -26.37
N ALA A 57 0.78 16.11 -25.96
CA ALA A 57 -0.07 16.88 -26.88
C ALA A 57 0.61 18.17 -27.39
N LEU A 58 1.49 18.80 -26.60
CA LEU A 58 2.05 20.12 -26.89
C LEU A 58 3.48 20.08 -27.46
N ARG A 59 4.23 18.97 -27.32
CA ARG A 59 5.66 18.91 -27.63
C ARG A 59 6.13 17.54 -28.17
N ILE A 60 5.47 17.04 -29.21
CA ILE A 60 5.81 15.76 -29.89
C ILE A 60 7.29 15.72 -30.33
N GLU A 61 7.89 16.87 -30.65
CA GLU A 61 9.31 17.01 -31.04
C GLU A 61 10.32 16.52 -29.98
N ARG A 62 9.90 16.33 -28.72
CA ARG A 62 10.77 15.81 -27.64
C ARG A 62 10.23 14.53 -27.02
N LEU A 63 9.73 13.61 -27.84
CA LEU A 63 9.22 12.30 -27.38
C LEU A 63 10.20 11.55 -26.46
N LYS A 64 11.50 11.57 -26.75
CA LYS A 64 12.53 10.94 -25.90
C LYS A 64 12.57 11.52 -24.48
N LEU A 65 12.38 12.83 -24.34
CA LEU A 65 12.32 13.50 -23.03
C LEU A 65 11.06 13.11 -22.27
N ILE A 66 9.91 13.06 -22.97
CA ILE A 66 8.63 12.67 -22.38
C ILE A 66 8.69 11.23 -21.86
N GLY A 67 9.25 10.31 -22.66
CA GLY A 67 9.49 8.92 -22.22
C GLY A 67 10.38 8.86 -20.98
N SER A 68 11.51 9.58 -20.99
CA SER A 68 12.41 9.62 -19.84
C SER A 68 11.75 10.21 -18.57
N LEU A 69 10.94 11.25 -18.70
CA LEU A 69 10.19 11.82 -17.57
C LEU A 69 9.14 10.84 -17.04
N TYR A 70 8.46 10.13 -17.93
CA TYR A 70 7.49 9.11 -17.56
C TYR A 70 8.15 7.98 -16.76
N ASP A 71 9.27 7.45 -17.25
CA ASP A 71 10.02 6.38 -16.59
C ASP A 71 10.53 6.82 -15.21
N GLN A 72 11.10 8.03 -15.10
CA GLN A 72 11.55 8.58 -13.81
C GLN A 72 10.39 8.76 -12.82
N CYS A 73 9.23 9.22 -13.29
CA CYS A 73 8.04 9.35 -12.45
C CYS A 73 7.54 7.97 -11.98
N GLN A 74 7.57 6.96 -12.87
CA GLN A 74 7.20 5.59 -12.53
C GLN A 74 8.17 4.98 -11.52
N ASP A 75 9.47 5.16 -11.69
CA ASP A 75 10.48 4.68 -10.74
C ASP A 75 10.32 5.33 -9.37
N THR A 76 10.11 6.64 -9.34
CA THR A 76 9.84 7.39 -8.09
C THR A 76 8.59 6.87 -7.40
N MET A 77 7.53 6.62 -8.16
CA MET A 77 6.28 6.06 -7.67
C MET A 77 6.51 4.68 -7.02
N VAL A 78 7.20 3.78 -7.72
CA VAL A 78 7.51 2.43 -7.23
C VAL A 78 8.38 2.50 -5.97
N GLN A 79 9.41 3.35 -5.94
CA GLN A 79 10.27 3.53 -4.78
C GLN A 79 9.50 4.06 -3.57
N PHE A 80 8.64 5.07 -3.78
CA PHE A 80 7.82 5.65 -2.73
C PHE A 80 6.82 4.64 -2.16
N PHE A 81 6.10 3.89 -3.00
CA PHE A 81 5.17 2.86 -2.52
C PHE A 81 5.88 1.68 -1.84
N THR A 82 7.07 1.32 -2.30
CA THR A 82 7.91 0.32 -1.64
C THR A 82 8.34 0.81 -0.26
N PHE A 83 8.74 2.07 -0.15
CA PHE A 83 9.05 2.71 1.12
C PHE A 83 7.83 2.72 2.06
N LEU A 84 6.67 3.18 1.61
CA LEU A 84 5.44 3.19 2.40
C LEU A 84 5.07 1.79 2.89
N SER A 85 5.12 0.78 2.03
CA SER A 85 4.78 -0.61 2.38
C SER A 85 5.74 -1.22 3.41
N ASN A 86 7.01 -0.79 3.44
CA ASN A 86 7.98 -1.29 4.42
C ASN A 86 7.89 -0.55 5.78
N VAL A 87 7.29 0.63 5.82
CA VAL A 87 7.46 1.58 6.92
C VAL A 87 6.15 1.94 7.63
N LEU A 88 5.02 1.92 6.91
CA LEU A 88 3.69 2.06 7.49
C LEU A 88 3.22 0.72 8.08
N THR A 89 2.67 0.79 9.28
CA THR A 89 2.03 -0.34 9.97
C THR A 89 0.59 -0.52 9.47
N ILE A 90 0.02 -1.69 9.72
CA ILE A 90 -1.38 -2.06 9.37
C ILE A 90 -2.37 -0.99 9.87
N GLU A 91 -2.18 -0.52 11.10
CA GLU A 91 -3.04 0.49 11.75
C GLU A 91 -3.07 1.84 11.00
N ASN A 92 -1.95 2.24 10.40
CA ASN A 92 -1.85 3.51 9.67
C ASN A 92 -2.47 3.42 8.27
N PHE A 93 -2.61 2.21 7.71
CA PHE A 93 -3.13 1.99 6.37
C PHE A 93 -4.66 1.97 6.31
N HIS A 94 -5.33 1.40 7.31
CA HIS A 94 -6.78 1.13 7.28
C HIS A 94 -7.67 2.37 7.40
N HIS A 95 -7.21 3.43 8.05
CA HIS A 95 -8.09 4.55 8.39
C HIS A 95 -8.12 5.68 7.37
N LYS A 96 -7.26 5.69 6.34
CA LYS A 96 -7.14 6.86 5.45
C LYS A 96 -7.14 6.58 3.95
N PHE A 97 -6.82 5.36 3.49
CA PHE A 97 -6.81 5.14 2.04
C PHE A 97 -8.24 4.97 1.49
N PRO A 98 -8.62 5.75 0.45
CA PRO A 98 -9.92 5.65 -0.20
C PRO A 98 -10.05 4.34 -1.00
N SER A 99 -11.27 3.97 -1.39
CA SER A 99 -11.51 2.76 -2.19
C SER A 99 -10.80 2.85 -3.55
N ILE A 100 -10.59 1.70 -4.20
CA ILE A 100 -10.14 1.68 -5.61
C ILE A 100 -11.11 2.47 -6.49
N ASP A 101 -12.41 2.32 -6.23
CA ASP A 101 -13.44 3.01 -7.00
C ASP A 101 -13.25 4.53 -6.87
N ASP A 102 -13.10 5.05 -5.66
CA ASP A 102 -12.84 6.48 -5.41
C ASP A 102 -11.52 6.94 -6.07
N LEU A 103 -10.45 6.15 -6.00
CA LEU A 103 -9.17 6.47 -6.63
C LEU A 103 -9.31 6.62 -8.16
N VAL A 104 -10.12 5.80 -8.80
CA VAL A 104 -10.32 5.83 -10.26
C VAL A 104 -11.36 6.86 -10.66
N LEU A 105 -12.49 6.91 -9.96
CA LEU A 105 -13.65 7.74 -10.31
C LEU A 105 -13.46 9.19 -9.85
N ASP A 106 -13.10 9.41 -8.59
CA ASP A 106 -13.02 10.76 -8.00
C ASP A 106 -11.64 11.39 -8.20
N PHE A 107 -10.57 10.61 -8.02
CA PHE A 107 -9.20 11.12 -8.17
C PHE A 107 -8.63 10.95 -9.58
N HIS A 108 -9.35 10.27 -10.48
CA HIS A 108 -8.99 10.07 -11.88
C HIS A 108 -7.63 9.40 -12.11
N LEU A 109 -7.23 8.51 -11.19
CA LEU A 109 -6.02 7.71 -11.37
C LEU A 109 -6.19 6.71 -12.52
N GLN A 110 -5.08 6.34 -13.15
CA GLN A 110 -5.07 5.16 -14.01
C GLN A 110 -5.23 3.90 -13.16
N VAL A 111 -5.93 2.90 -13.70
CA VAL A 111 -6.27 1.66 -12.98
C VAL A 111 -5.04 0.96 -12.43
N ASP A 112 -3.93 0.96 -13.17
CA ASP A 112 -2.68 0.34 -12.74
C ASP A 112 -2.06 1.05 -11.52
N ALA A 113 -2.10 2.39 -11.48
CA ALA A 113 -1.63 3.16 -10.32
C ALA A 113 -2.56 3.00 -9.12
N ALA A 114 -3.88 3.03 -9.32
CA ALA A 114 -4.86 2.80 -8.27
C ALA A 114 -4.69 1.41 -7.64
N PHE A 115 -4.44 0.39 -8.48
CA PHE A 115 -4.16 -0.96 -8.01
C PHE A 115 -2.82 -1.04 -7.28
N GLN A 116 -1.78 -0.35 -7.74
CA GLN A 116 -0.48 -0.33 -7.07
C GLN A 116 -0.55 0.27 -5.66
N ILE A 117 -1.36 1.31 -5.46
CA ILE A 117 -1.65 1.89 -4.14
C ILE A 117 -2.39 0.87 -3.26
N SER A 118 -3.44 0.27 -3.81
CA SER A 118 -4.37 -0.57 -3.04
C SER A 118 -3.84 -1.99 -2.79
N ARG A 119 -2.81 -2.42 -3.52
CA ARG A 119 -2.22 -3.76 -3.40
C ARG A 119 -1.75 -4.08 -1.99
N SER A 120 -1.13 -3.12 -1.31
CA SER A 120 -0.67 -3.30 0.07
C SER A 120 -1.84 -3.45 1.04
N LEU A 121 -2.94 -2.72 0.82
CA LEU A 121 -4.17 -2.86 1.60
C LEU A 121 -4.79 -4.26 1.43
N PHE A 122 -4.89 -4.75 0.20
CA PHE A 122 -5.43 -6.09 -0.05
C PHE A 122 -4.58 -7.18 0.59
N ASN A 123 -3.25 -7.09 0.50
CA ASN A 123 -2.37 -8.04 1.16
C ASN A 123 -2.62 -8.05 2.67
N ILE A 124 -2.71 -6.88 3.30
CA ILE A 124 -3.00 -6.76 4.73
C ILE A 124 -4.36 -7.38 5.07
N ASN A 125 -5.42 -7.04 4.33
CA ASN A 125 -6.76 -7.58 4.54
C ASN A 125 -6.80 -9.11 4.43
N ILE A 126 -6.10 -9.68 3.45
CA ILE A 126 -6.00 -11.13 3.27
C ILE A 126 -5.27 -11.77 4.46
N GLN A 127 -4.17 -11.16 4.93
CA GLN A 127 -3.44 -11.68 6.09
C GLN A 127 -4.30 -11.64 7.37
N ILE A 128 -5.04 -10.55 7.58
CA ILE A 128 -5.97 -10.42 8.71
C ILE A 128 -7.05 -11.49 8.63
N GLN A 129 -7.64 -11.71 7.46
CA GLN A 129 -8.68 -12.74 7.32
C GLN A 129 -8.15 -14.14 7.58
N ASN A 130 -6.98 -14.49 7.03
CA ASN A 130 -6.34 -15.78 7.33
C ASN A 130 -6.10 -15.98 8.82
N TYR A 131 -5.73 -14.91 9.54
CA TYR A 131 -5.56 -14.96 10.99
C TYR A 131 -6.89 -15.17 11.72
N ILE A 132 -7.95 -14.46 11.34
CA ILE A 132 -9.29 -14.61 11.91
C ILE A 132 -9.83 -16.03 11.67
N ASP A 133 -9.66 -16.56 10.47
CA ASP A 133 -10.07 -17.92 10.12
C ASP A 133 -9.32 -18.94 10.97
N ALA A 134 -8.00 -18.79 11.13
CA ALA A 134 -7.20 -19.66 11.98
C ALA A 134 -7.64 -19.61 13.45
N VAL A 135 -7.91 -18.41 13.99
CA VAL A 135 -8.41 -18.24 15.36
C VAL A 135 -9.79 -18.88 15.51
N THR A 136 -10.67 -18.72 14.53
CA THR A 136 -12.02 -19.31 14.55
C THR A 136 -11.95 -20.84 14.59
N VAL A 137 -11.07 -21.44 13.79
CA VAL A 137 -10.84 -22.90 13.78
C VAL A 137 -10.34 -23.39 15.15
N VAL A 138 -9.39 -22.68 15.77
CA VAL A 138 -8.83 -23.08 17.09
C VAL A 138 -9.82 -22.84 18.23
N MET A 139 -10.62 -21.77 18.16
CA MET A 139 -11.50 -21.36 19.25
C MET A 139 -12.88 -22.02 19.20
N SER A 140 -13.32 -22.54 18.03
CA SER A 140 -14.63 -23.21 17.90
C SER A 140 -14.82 -24.36 18.90
N PRO A 141 -13.86 -25.31 19.08
CA PRO A 141 -14.02 -26.39 20.05
C PRO A 141 -14.07 -25.91 21.51
N VAL A 142 -13.31 -24.86 21.82
CA VAL A 142 -13.30 -24.23 23.15
C VAL A 142 -14.64 -23.55 23.41
N LEU A 143 -15.16 -22.83 22.43
CA LEU A 143 -16.45 -22.17 22.51
C LEU A 143 -17.59 -23.18 22.68
N ASP A 144 -17.54 -24.30 21.96
CA ASP A 144 -18.53 -25.37 22.08
C ASP A 144 -18.47 -26.04 23.46
N PHE A 145 -17.28 -26.23 24.02
CA PHE A 145 -17.10 -26.70 25.40
C PHE A 145 -17.59 -25.69 26.45
N VAL A 146 -17.34 -24.39 26.27
CA VAL A 146 -17.85 -23.36 27.20
C VAL A 146 -19.38 -23.28 27.16
N LYS A 147 -19.99 -23.44 25.97
CA LYS A 147 -21.45 -23.48 25.82
C LYS A 147 -22.09 -24.66 26.56
N THR A 148 -21.40 -25.80 26.70
CA THR A 148 -21.92 -26.93 27.48
C THR A 148 -21.84 -26.68 28.99
N LEU A 149 -20.86 -25.91 29.45
CA LEU A 149 -20.71 -25.52 30.86
C LEU A 149 -21.71 -24.46 31.31
N HIS A 150 -22.17 -23.60 30.39
CA HIS A 150 -23.18 -22.59 30.64
C HIS A 150 -24.27 -22.61 29.56
N PRO A 151 -25.32 -23.45 29.69
CA PRO A 151 -26.44 -23.42 28.76
C PRO A 151 -27.08 -22.03 28.77
N GLN A 152 -27.23 -21.45 27.57
CA GLN A 152 -27.89 -20.16 27.37
C GLN A 152 -29.28 -20.20 28.02
N ARG A 153 -29.57 -19.21 28.86
CA ARG A 153 -30.89 -19.02 29.48
C ARG A 153 -31.90 -18.88 28.34
N THR A 154 -32.78 -19.86 28.18
CA THR A 154 -33.89 -19.81 27.24
C THR A 154 -34.70 -18.53 27.51
N PRO A 155 -35.02 -17.71 26.48
CA PRO A 155 -35.98 -16.64 26.65
C PRO A 155 -37.33 -17.30 26.92
N THR A 156 -37.80 -17.21 28.17
CA THR A 156 -39.17 -17.60 28.54
C THR A 156 -40.15 -16.76 27.74
N ALA A 157 -41.12 -17.48 27.15
CA ALA A 157 -42.28 -16.98 26.41
C ALA A 157 -43.11 -15.96 27.22
#